data_AF-A0A382QIT4-F1
#
_entry.id   AF-A0A382QIT4-F1
#
_cell.length_a   1.000
_cell.length_b   1.000
_cell.length_c   1.000
_cell.angle_alpha   90.00
_cell.angle_beta   90.00
_cell.angle_gamma   90.00
#
_symmetry.space_group_name_H-M   'P 1'
#
loop_
_entity.id
_entity.type
_entity.pdbx_description
1 polymer ?
#
loop_
_entity_poly.entity_id
_entity_poly.type
_entity_poly.pdbx_seq_one_letter_code
_entity_poly.pdbx_strand_id
1 'polypeptide(L)' 'VYKLGITGGIGSGKSTASAFFKKKGIFVIDADSEAKNLFTKNNNLTQSIITTFGPQVTTNNQL' A
#
# COMPACT_ATOMS: atom_id res chain seq x y z
N VAL A 1 16.07 8.28 15.30
CA VAL A 1 15.32 8.25 14.02
C VAL A 1 13.86 8.53 14.32
N TYR A 2 13.26 9.53 13.68
CA TYR A 2 11.86 9.90 13.90
C TYR A 2 10.95 9.27 12.83
N LYS A 3 9.73 8.90 13.22
CA LYS A 3 8.69 8.37 12.33
C LYS A 3 7.46 9.27 12.46
N LEU A 4 6.89 9.66 11.33
CA LEU A 4 5.69 10.50 11.26
C LEU A 4 4.62 9.77 10.43
N GLY A 5 3.44 9.59 11.00
CA GLY A 5 2.27 9.07 10.29
C GLY A 5 1.46 10.21 9.69
N ILE A 6 1.16 10.14 8.39
CA ILE A 6 0.24 11.05 7.70
C ILE A 6 -1.07 10.29 7.45
N THR A 7 -2.16 10.76 8.02
CA THR A 7 -3.51 10.19 7.86
C THR A 7 -4.53 11.30 7.61
N GLY A 8 -5.79 10.94 7.38
CA GLY A 8 -6.88 11.86 7.07
C GLY A 8 -7.93 11.25 6.14
N GLY A 9 -9.11 11.86 6.09
CA GLY A 9 -10.23 11.43 5.25
C GLY A 9 -9.94 11.49 3.75
N ILE A 10 -10.87 10.96 2.94
CA ILE A 10 -10.81 11.09 1.48
C ILE A 10 -10.85 12.58 1.11
N GLY A 11 -10.03 13.00 0.15
CA GLY A 11 -9.96 14.40 -0.29
C GLY A 11 -9.21 15.35 0.65
N SER A 12 -8.69 14.90 1.80
CA SER A 12 -8.02 15.77 2.78
C SER A 12 -6.60 16.22 2.40
N GLY A 13 -6.13 15.91 1.19
CA GLY A 13 -4.80 16.34 0.72
C GLY A 13 -3.60 15.56 1.27
N LYS A 14 -3.78 14.34 1.81
CA LYS A 14 -2.67 13.48 2.30
C LYS A 14 -1.52 13.33 1.30
N SER A 15 -1.85 13.05 0.03
CA SER A 15 -0.87 12.88 -1.04
C SER A 15 -0.10 14.17 -1.32
N THR A 16 -0.74 15.32 -1.16
CA THR A 16 -0.08 16.64 -1.26
C THR A 16 0.90 16.85 -0.11
N ALA A 17 0.49 16.53 1.12
CA ALA A 17 1.36 16.61 2.30
C ALA A 17 2.57 15.67 2.18
N SER A 18 2.35 14.42 1.76
CA SER A 18 3.44 13.46 1.59
C SER A 18 4.40 13.85 0.46
N ALA A 19 3.90 14.42 -0.64
CA ALA A 19 4.71 14.96 -1.74
C ALA A 19 5.58 16.15 -1.30
N PHE A 20 5.08 17.00 -0.40
CA PHE A 20 5.88 18.08 0.19
C PHE A 20 7.12 17.54 0.94
N PHE A 21 6.95 16.51 1.77
CA PHE A 21 8.07 15.87 2.47
C PHE A 21 9.05 15.20 1.50
N LYS A 22 8.56 14.49 0.46
CA LYS A 22 9.41 13.92 -0.60
C LYS A 22 10.28 14.99 -1.26
N LYS A 23 9.70 16.15 -1.62
CA LYS A 23 10.44 17.28 -2.22
C LYS A 23 11.54 17.86 -1.32
N LYS A 24 11.43 17.67 0.00
CA LYS A 24 12.44 18.08 0.98
C LYS A 24 13.53 17.02 1.22
N GLY A 25 13.54 15.94 0.43
CA GLY A 25 14.51 14.85 0.55
C GLY A 25 14.19 13.86 1.67
N ILE A 26 12.99 13.94 2.26
CA ILE A 26 12.57 13.00 3.31
C ILE A 26 12.07 11.72 2.66
N PHE A 27 12.51 10.59 3.21
CA PHE A 27 12.02 9.28 2.81
C PHE A 27 10.55 9.12 3.22
N VAL A 28 9.69 8.84 2.23
CA VAL A 28 8.25 8.69 2.43
C VAL A 28 7.83 7.33 1.91
N ILE A 29 7.23 6.55 2.81
CA ILE A 29 6.58 5.27 2.51
C ILE A 29 5.10 5.54 2.29
N ASP A 30 4.57 5.09 1.15
CA ASP A 30 3.15 5.16 0.82
C ASP A 30 2.52 3.79 1.09
N ALA A 31 1.66 3.70 2.11
CA ALA A 31 1.06 2.44 2.54
C ALA A 31 0.20 1.79 1.43
N ASP A 32 -0.53 2.58 0.65
CA ASP A 32 -1.40 2.06 -0.41
C ASP A 32 -0.56 1.46 -1.55
N SER A 33 0.54 2.12 -1.90
CA SER A 33 1.47 1.63 -2.91
C SER A 33 2.20 0.37 -2.44
N GLU A 34 2.67 0.35 -1.19
CA GLU A 34 3.38 -0.82 -0.66
C GLU A 34 2.45 -2.03 -0.51
N ALA A 35 1.19 -1.83 -0.10
CA ALA A 35 0.21 -2.91 -0.05
C ALA A 35 -0.01 -3.56 -1.43
N LYS A 36 -0.15 -2.75 -2.49
CA LYS A 36 -0.27 -3.25 -3.88
C LYS A 36 0.98 -4.00 -4.34
N ASN A 37 2.16 -3.49 -3.99
CA ASN A 37 3.43 -4.18 -4.27
C ASN A 37 3.49 -5.54 -3.57
N LEU A 38 2.96 -5.67 -2.35
CA LEU A 38 2.97 -6.93 -1.61
C LEU A 38 2.08 -7.98 -2.27
N PHE A 39 0.88 -7.62 -2.74
CA PHE A 39 -0.01 -8.56 -3.44
C PHE A 39 0.58 -9.09 -4.75
N THR A 40 1.41 -8.30 -5.43
CA THR A 40 2.02 -8.70 -6.71
C THR A 40 3.36 -9.44 -6.54
N LYS A 41 4.15 -9.08 -5.53
CA LYS A 41 5.51 -9.62 -5.35
C LYS A 41 5.60 -10.78 -4.37
N ASN A 42 4.60 -10.98 -3.51
CA ASN A 42 4.64 -11.99 -2.47
C ASN A 42 3.63 -13.12 -2.75
N ASN A 43 4.10 -14.15 -3.47
CA ASN A 43 3.29 -15.32 -3.78
C ASN A 43 2.75 -16.02 -2.53
N ASN A 44 3.50 -16.05 -1.43
CA ASN A 44 3.03 -16.69 -0.19
C ASN A 44 1.85 -15.92 0.44
N LEU A 45 1.92 -14.58 0.45
CA LEU A 45 0.82 -13.73 0.89
C LEU A 45 -0.42 -13.97 0.02
N THR A 46 -0.23 -13.96 -1.30
CA THR A 46 -1.31 -14.16 -2.27
C THR A 46 -1.97 -15.52 -2.10
N GLN A 47 -1.19 -16.59 -1.95
CA GLN A 47 -1.71 -17.94 -1.68
C GLN A 47 -2.45 -18.03 -0.35
N SER A 48 -1.96 -17.34 0.69
CA SER A 48 -2.61 -17.33 2.01
C SER A 48 -3.99 -16.67 1.93
N ILE A 49 -4.10 -15.57 1.17
CA ILE A 49 -5.37 -14.86 0.93
C ILE A 49 -6.34 -15.74 0.13
N ILE A 50 -5.89 -16.36 -0.96
CA ILE A 50 -6.70 -17.29 -1.76
C ILE A 50 -7.18 -18.47 -0.92
N THR A 51 -6.31 -19.03 -0.07
CA THR A 51 -6.66 -20.15 0.82
C THR A 51 -7.71 -19.74 1.84
N THR A 52 -7.64 -18.51 2.34
CA THR A 52 -8.56 -18.01 3.39
C THR A 52 -9.92 -17.60 2.83
N PHE A 53 -9.94 -16.92 1.68
CA PHE A 53 -11.15 -16.30 1.13
C PHE A 53 -11.71 -17.04 -0.09
N GLY A 54 -10.99 -18.02 -0.64
CA GLY A 54 -11.38 -18.79 -1.82
C GLY A 54 -10.90 -18.17 -3.14
N PRO A 55 -10.88 -18.93 -4.25
CA PRO A 55 -10.31 -18.50 -5.53
C PRO A 55 -11.03 -17.31 -6.19
N GLN A 56 -12.27 -17.03 -5.81
CA GLN A 56 -13.08 -15.93 -6.35
C GLN A 56 -12.55 -14.54 -6.03
N VAL A 57 -11.58 -14.40 -5.12
CA VAL A 57 -10.92 -13.11 -4.86
C VAL A 57 -9.92 -12.73 -5.94
N THR A 58 -9.61 -13.65 -6.86
CA THR A 58 -8.67 -13.38 -7.96
C THR A 58 -9.41 -13.12 -9.27
N THR A 59 -8.86 -12.23 -10.08
CA THR A 59 -9.26 -12.03 -11.49
C THR A 59 -8.05 -12.32 -12.37
N ASN A 60 -8.16 -13.22 -13.34
CA ASN A 60 -7.04 -13.65 -14.19
C ASN A 60 -5.82 -14.16 -13.40
N ASN A 61 -6.05 -14.92 -12.32
CA ASN A 61 -5.02 -15.40 -11.39
C ASN A 61 -4.21 -14.29 -10.69
N GLN A 62 -4.77 -13.09 -10.57
CA GLN A 62 -4.19 -11.96 -9.85
C GLN A 62 -5.14 -11.46 -8.78
N LEU A 63 -4.59 -11.09 -7.61
CA LEU A 63 -5.28 -10.34 -6.55
C LEU A 63 -5.38 -8.86 -6.92
#